data_AF-A0A919HPD6-F1
#
_entry.id   AF-A0A919HPD6-F1
#
_cell.length_a   1.000
_cell.length_b   1.000
_cell.length_c   1.000
_cell.angle_alpha   90.00
_cell.angle_beta   90.00
_cell.angle_gamma   90.00
#
_symmetry.space_group_name_H-M   'P 1'
#
loop_
_entity.id
_entity.type
_entity.pdbx_description
1 polymer ?
#
loop_
_entity_poly.entity_id
_entity_poly.type
_entity_poly.pdbx_seq_one_letter_code
_entity_poly.pdbx_strand_id
1 'polypeptide(L)' 'MDELVAHAEGAGRCGGPFGSLPVVPEGCKASALLGDKGCETNGYEQFNRIHFWKTPVAEGGKYVPYSRWTQDYIAIMGGR' A
#
# COMPACT_ATOMS: atom_id res chain seq x y z
N MET A 1 1.65 -3.68 -34.80
CA MET A 1 2.55 -3.95 -33.66
C MET A 1 2.41 -2.87 -32.59
N ASP A 2 1.28 -2.14 -32.54
CA ASP A 2 1.06 -0.97 -31.68
C ASP A 2 -0.13 -1.13 -30.71
N GLU A 3 -0.56 -2.36 -30.44
CA GLU A 3 -1.64 -2.64 -29.46
C GLU A 3 -1.27 -3.77 -28.50
N LEU A 4 -0.04 -3.76 -27.96
CA LEU A 4 0.37 -4.76 -26.97
C LEU A 4 1.34 -4.22 -25.91
N VAL A 5 1.21 -2.94 -25.57
CA VAL A 5 1.86 -2.34 -24.38
C VAL A 5 0.79 -1.67 -23.52
N ALA A 6 -0.16 -2.46 -23.02
CA ALA A 6 -0.95 -2.08 -21.84
C ALA A 6 -0.20 -2.47 -20.55
N HIS A 7 1.13 -2.33 -20.54
CA HIS A 7 2.02 -2.86 -19.50
C HIS A 7 2.74 -1.71 -18.79
N ALA A 8 2.61 -1.67 -17.46
CA ALA A 8 3.27 -0.79 -16.48
C ALA A 8 2.85 0.69 -16.37
N GLU A 9 2.16 1.29 -17.35
CA GLU A 9 1.77 2.71 -17.27
C GLU A 9 0.77 3.02 -16.12
N GLY A 10 -0.14 2.10 -15.82
CA GLY A 10 -1.15 2.30 -14.77
C GLY A 10 -0.56 2.39 -13.36
N ALA A 11 0.41 1.53 -13.04
CA ALA A 11 1.00 1.46 -11.70
C ALA A 11 1.90 2.66 -11.40
N GLY A 12 2.69 3.13 -12.38
CA GLY A 12 3.55 4.32 -12.23
C GLY A 12 2.77 5.63 -12.15
N ARG A 13 1.55 5.69 -12.73
CA ARG A 13 0.65 6.85 -12.62
C ARG A 13 -0.02 6.98 -11.26
N CYS A 14 -0.32 5.87 -10.58
CA CYS A 14 -0.82 5.89 -9.21
C CYS A 14 0.27 6.28 -8.21
N GLY A 15 1.53 5.87 -8.43
CA GLY A 15 2.63 6.14 -7.50
C GLY A 15 2.96 7.62 -7.28
N GLY A 16 2.95 8.43 -8.35
CA GLY A 16 3.30 9.86 -8.29
C GLY A 16 2.39 10.68 -7.36
N PRO A 17 1.08 10.84 -7.67
CA PRO A 17 0.18 11.69 -6.90
C PRO A 17 -0.19 11.12 -5.53
N PHE A 18 -0.19 9.79 -5.34
CA PHE A 18 -0.50 9.18 -4.04
C PHE A 18 0.73 8.94 -3.16
N GLY A 19 1.95 9.14 -3.67
CA GLY A 19 3.18 8.75 -2.97
C GLY A 19 3.33 7.25 -2.76
N SER A 20 2.61 6.44 -3.56
CA SER A 20 2.64 4.97 -3.47
C SER A 20 3.72 4.37 -4.36
N LEU A 21 3.90 3.06 -4.28
CA LEU A 21 4.90 2.32 -5.04
C LEU A 21 4.21 1.42 -6.07
N PRO A 22 4.75 1.31 -7.30
CA PRO A 22 4.23 0.38 -8.29
C PRO A 22 4.49 -1.06 -7.83
N VAL A 23 3.51 -1.94 -8.06
CA VAL A 23 3.65 -3.39 -7.78
C VAL A 23 4.61 -4.07 -8.76
N VAL A 24 4.77 -3.49 -9.95
CA VAL A 24 5.66 -3.95 -11.01
C VAL A 24 6.91 -3.06 -11.03
N PRO A 25 8.14 -3.60 -10.85
CA PRO A 25 9.37 -2.81 -10.73
C PRO A 25 9.63 -1.88 -11.93
N GLU A 26 9.27 -2.31 -13.14
CA GLU A 26 9.38 -1.54 -14.37
C GLU A 26 8.58 -0.24 -14.31
N GLY A 27 7.52 -0.21 -13.50
CA GLY A 27 6.69 0.97 -13.24
C GLY A 27 7.45 2.12 -12.59
N CYS A 28 8.59 1.87 -11.94
CA CYS A 28 9.44 2.92 -11.38
C CYS A 28 10.08 3.82 -12.44
N LYS A 29 10.23 3.31 -13.68
CA LYS A 29 10.83 4.04 -14.80
C LYS A 29 9.80 4.51 -15.83
N ALA A 30 8.55 4.07 -15.70
CA ALA A 30 7.51 4.27 -16.70
C ALA A 30 6.72 5.59 -16.55
N SER A 31 6.95 6.37 -15.50
CA SER A 31 6.12 7.53 -15.17
C SER A 31 6.94 8.80 -14.94
N ALA A 32 6.77 9.78 -15.83
CA ALA A 32 7.34 11.12 -15.65
C ALA A 32 6.80 11.84 -14.39
N LEU A 33 5.60 11.48 -13.92
CA LEU A 33 5.00 12.02 -12.69
C LEU A 33 5.67 11.48 -11.42
N LEU A 34 6.22 10.27 -11.48
CA LEU A 34 6.98 9.69 -10.38
C LEU A 34 8.39 10.29 -10.33
N GLY A 35 8.96 10.59 -11.51
CA GLY A 35 10.31 11.11 -11.66
C GLY A 35 11.38 10.05 -11.38
N ASP A 36 12.62 10.33 -11.79
CA ASP A 36 13.72 9.35 -11.80
C ASP A 36 14.06 8.76 -10.41
N LYS A 37 13.79 9.53 -9.34
CA LYS A 37 14.00 9.12 -7.93
C LYS A 37 12.70 8.88 -7.16
N GLY A 38 11.55 8.83 -7.83
CA GLY A 38 10.26 8.73 -7.14
C GLY A 38 10.09 7.44 -6.35
N CYS A 39 10.50 6.30 -6.90
CA CYS A 39 10.45 5.03 -6.16
C CYS A 39 11.36 5.03 -4.93
N GLU A 40 12.58 5.58 -5.03
CA GLU A 40 13.46 5.73 -3.86
C GLU A 40 12.82 6.61 -2.79
N THR A 41 12.27 7.77 -3.21
CA THR A 41 11.63 8.76 -2.34
C THR A 41 10.39 8.17 -1.65
N ASN A 42 9.60 7.37 -2.38
CA ASN A 42 8.41 6.71 -1.86
C ASN A 42 8.74 5.44 -1.04
N GLY A 43 10.02 5.10 -0.87
CA GLY A 43 10.48 4.04 0.04
C GLY A 43 10.50 2.63 -0.56
N TYR A 44 10.82 2.47 -1.85
CA TYR A 44 10.88 1.17 -2.52
C TYR A 44 11.77 0.14 -1.83
N GLU A 45 12.82 0.56 -1.12
CA GLU A 45 13.71 -0.34 -0.36
C GLU A 45 13.23 -0.64 1.06
N GLN A 46 12.06 -0.12 1.47
CA GLN A 46 11.60 -0.16 2.86
C GLN A 46 10.48 -1.17 3.10
N PHE A 47 10.13 -2.02 2.13
CA PHE A 47 9.03 -3.00 2.25
C PHE A 47 9.16 -3.91 3.48
N ASN A 48 10.39 -4.31 3.83
CA ASN A 48 10.66 -5.17 4.99
C ASN A 48 10.45 -4.47 6.34
N ARG A 49 10.29 -3.15 6.36
CA ARG A 49 9.99 -2.36 7.57
C ARG A 49 8.51 -2.06 7.72
N ILE A 50 7.70 -2.31 6.69
CA ILE A 50 6.27 -2.03 6.70
C ILE A 50 5.53 -3.22 7.31
N HIS A 51 4.79 -2.96 8.39
CA HIS A 51 3.80 -3.91 8.90
C HIS A 51 2.52 -3.82 8.07
N PHE A 52 2.47 -4.58 6.98
CA PHE A 52 1.28 -4.64 6.13
C PHE A 52 0.04 -5.02 6.93
N TRP A 53 -1.04 -4.29 6.69
CA TRP A 53 -2.31 -4.55 7.37
C TRP A 53 -2.79 -5.97 7.11
N LYS A 54 -3.19 -6.63 8.20
CA LYS A 54 -3.80 -7.96 8.22
C LYS A 54 -4.98 -7.92 9.18
N THR A 55 -5.96 -8.78 8.98
CA THR A 55 -7.08 -8.94 9.91
C THR A 55 -6.59 -9.65 11.18
N PRO A 56 -6.72 -9.05 12.38
CA PRO A 56 -6.39 -9.72 13.64
C PRO A 56 -7.25 -10.96 13.87
N VAL A 57 -6.60 -12.07 14.21
CA VAL A 57 -7.23 -13.37 14.53
C VAL A 57 -6.98 -13.74 15.98
N ALA A 58 -7.96 -14.37 16.64
CA ALA A 58 -7.90 -14.59 18.08
C ALA A 58 -6.95 -15.71 18.54
N GLU A 59 -6.53 -16.61 17.65
CA GLU A 59 -5.71 -17.81 17.99
C GLU A 59 -6.16 -18.52 19.28
N GLY A 60 -7.38 -19.05 19.29
CA GLY A 60 -7.91 -19.76 20.46
C GLY A 60 -8.12 -18.87 21.70
N GLY A 61 -8.14 -17.55 21.54
CA GLY A 61 -8.35 -16.58 22.62
C GLY A 61 -7.07 -15.88 23.11
N LYS A 62 -5.91 -16.19 22.52
CA LYS A 62 -4.62 -15.55 22.83
C LYS A 62 -4.54 -14.08 22.41
N TYR A 63 -5.23 -13.72 21.33
CA TYR A 63 -5.19 -12.38 20.74
C TYR A 63 -6.59 -11.77 20.61
N VAL A 64 -6.65 -10.44 20.52
CA VAL A 64 -7.91 -9.71 20.35
C VAL A 64 -8.35 -9.80 18.88
N PRO A 65 -9.56 -10.31 18.57
CA PRO A 65 -10.05 -10.44 17.19
C PRO A 65 -10.45 -9.09 16.60
N TYR A 66 -10.51 -9.03 15.26
CA TYR A 66 -10.91 -7.83 14.53
C TYR A 66 -12.28 -7.24 14.96
N SER A 67 -13.27 -8.08 15.27
CA SER A 67 -14.59 -7.61 15.71
C SER A 67 -14.54 -6.74 16.96
N ARG A 68 -13.63 -7.08 17.90
CA ARG A 68 -13.44 -6.29 19.12
C ARG A 68 -12.71 -4.98 18.82
N TRP A 69 -11.68 -5.01 17.95
CA TRP A 69 -11.02 -3.79 17.47
C TRP A 69 -12.02 -2.81 16.85
N THR A 70 -12.94 -3.29 16.01
CA THR A 70 -13.96 -2.44 15.38
C THR A 70 -14.88 -1.80 16.41
N GLN A 71 -15.38 -2.59 17.37
CA GLN A 71 -16.26 -2.09 18.43
C GLN A 71 -15.56 -1.03 19.28
N ASP A 72 -14.35 -1.33 19.76
CA ASP A 72 -13.59 -0.43 20.62
C ASP A 72 -13.20 0.85 19.87
N TYR A 73 -12.78 0.75 18.61
CA TYR A 73 -12.44 1.91 17.79
C TYR A 73 -13.65 2.83 17.57
N ILE A 74 -14.83 2.28 17.27
CA ILE A 74 -16.07 3.06 17.12
C ILE A 74 -16.47 3.72 18.44
N ALA A 75 -16.33 3.02 19.57
CA ALA A 75 -16.64 3.58 20.89
C ALA A 75 -15.73 4.78 21.21
N ILE A 76 -14.41 4.64 20.99
CA ILE A 76 -13.41 5.69 21.20
C ILE A 76 -13.71 6.92 20.34
N MET A 77 -13.98 6.71 19.04
CA MET A 77 -14.37 7.79 18.13
C MET A 77 -15.67 8.48 18.55
N GLY A 78 -16.57 7.75 19.23
CA GLY A 78 -17.82 8.27 19.80
C GLY A 78 -17.68 8.91 21.18
N GLY A 79 -16.48 8.99 21.75
CA GLY A 79 -16.24 9.63 23.06
C GLY A 79 -16.62 8.76 24.27
N ARG A 80 -16.64 7.44 24.12
CA ARG A 80 -16.81 6.45 25.20
C ARG A 80 -15.52 5.65 25.40
#